data_AF-A0A916EGG3-F1
#
_entry.id   AF-A0A916EGG3-F1
#
_cell.length_a   1.000
_cell.length_b   1.000
_cell.length_c   1.000
_cell.angle_alpha   90.00
_cell.angle_beta   90.00
_cell.angle_gamma   90.00
#
_symmetry.space_group_name_H-M   'P 1'
#
loop_
_entity.id
_entity.type
_entity.pdbx_description
1 polymer ?
#
loop_
_entity_poly.entity_id
_entity_poly.type
_entity_poly.pdbx_seq_one_letter_code
_entity_poly.pdbx_strand_id
1 'polypeptide(L)'
;MEEETLKQYMNEYYRGFTGFELEHLEDFAKCLKEYKEFNLADYEIAHLDNDILFPPGDIKIGVRDARTTSKSNISKKILMDIAVFTMKMGGENIKRILEKILLEKSRNDATTKDATGENTTEKEIDRELITIFVKEHMLLFYKDFDHFEKQHIDDFVTAIKNKERVNLVNYETEHLDEDLLIRRGRTPQGVRDKEKKMGVDVIKDNLMDIAAFTIKKSAAITTKILISLGYDHFENLQTKDAAVEELRKTKDKLNSLIAKHKEDKEKIDDLEKEKKIAEERIRSLENEVIKLKESEKKKITRENTISR
;
A
#
# COMPACT_ATOMS: atom_id res chain seq x y z
N MET A 1 1.91 -3.55 8.83
CA MET A 1 3.31 -3.34 8.42
C MET A 1 4.23 -3.71 9.57
N GLU A 2 5.29 -4.47 9.30
CA GLU A 2 6.32 -4.79 10.31
C GLU A 2 7.15 -3.55 10.66
N GLU A 3 7.61 -3.45 11.92
CA GLU A 3 8.38 -2.30 12.41
C GLU A 3 9.65 -2.05 11.58
N GLU A 4 10.32 -3.12 11.14
CA GLU A 4 11.55 -3.03 10.33
C GLU A 4 11.28 -2.46 8.93
N THR A 5 10.18 -2.87 8.30
CA THR A 5 9.75 -2.31 7.00
C THR A 5 9.42 -0.83 7.12
N LEU A 6 8.73 -0.43 8.20
CA LEU A 6 8.46 0.99 8.47
C LEU A 6 9.76 1.78 8.62
N LYS A 7 10.73 1.28 9.40
CA LYS A 7 12.05 1.91 9.54
C LYS A 7 12.78 2.03 8.20
N GLN A 8 12.67 1.03 7.32
CA GLN A 8 13.27 1.07 6.00
C GLN A 8 12.70 2.21 5.14
N TYR A 9 11.37 2.33 5.06
CA TYR A 9 10.75 3.42 4.31
C TYR A 9 11.03 4.79 4.93
N MET A 10 11.06 4.90 6.26
CA MET A 10 11.41 6.16 6.93
C MET A 10 12.88 6.55 6.73
N ASN A 11 13.80 5.58 6.63
CA ASN A 11 15.18 5.85 6.23
C ASN A 11 15.26 6.35 4.77
N GLU A 12 14.48 5.77 3.86
CA GLU A 12 14.38 6.23 2.47
C GLU A 12 13.85 7.67 2.39
N TYR A 13 12.81 7.98 3.18
CA TYR A 13 12.25 9.32 3.31
C TYR A 13 13.33 10.33 3.73
N TYR A 14 14.10 10.02 4.78
CA TYR A 14 15.14 10.92 5.28
C TYR A 14 16.34 11.05 4.35
N ARG A 15 16.67 9.99 3.62
CA ARG A 15 17.79 10.00 2.67
C ARG A 15 17.60 11.03 1.55
N GLY A 16 16.35 11.32 1.17
CA GLY A 16 16.03 12.33 0.16
C GLY A 16 16.43 13.77 0.52
N PHE A 17 16.83 14.03 1.77
CA PHE A 17 17.34 15.34 2.20
C PHE A 17 18.88 15.38 2.33
N THR A 18 19.58 14.31 1.97
CA THR A 18 21.05 14.29 2.02
C THR A 18 21.60 15.38 1.11
N GLY A 19 22.53 16.21 1.61
CA GLY A 19 23.11 17.33 0.86
C GLY A 19 22.35 18.66 1.01
N PHE A 20 21.19 18.68 1.65
CA PHE A 20 20.31 19.85 1.73
C PHE A 20 21.02 21.15 2.16
N GLU A 21 21.85 21.12 3.21
CA GLU A 21 22.55 22.32 3.65
C GLU A 21 23.51 22.87 2.59
N LEU A 22 24.21 22.00 1.87
CA LEU A 22 25.20 22.39 0.87
C LEU A 22 24.54 22.84 -0.42
N GLU A 23 23.47 22.15 -0.82
CA GLU A 23 22.83 22.32 -2.12
C GLU A 23 21.78 23.41 -2.14
N HIS A 24 21.15 23.73 -0.99
CA HIS A 24 19.99 24.62 -0.97
C HIS A 24 20.06 25.71 0.08
N LEU A 25 20.47 25.39 1.32
CA LEU A 25 20.40 26.34 2.44
C LEU A 25 21.19 27.63 2.14
N GLU A 26 22.30 27.54 1.41
CA GLU A 26 23.15 28.69 1.10
C GLU A 26 22.42 29.76 0.26
N ASP A 27 21.59 29.35 -0.71
CA ASP A 27 20.86 30.27 -1.58
C ASP A 27 19.78 31.03 -0.80
N PHE A 28 19.02 30.34 0.06
CA PHE A 28 18.07 30.98 0.97
C PHE A 28 18.77 31.92 1.95
N ALA A 29 19.91 31.50 2.52
CA ALA A 29 20.68 32.31 3.45
C ALA A 29 21.23 33.58 2.81
N LYS A 30 21.67 33.50 1.55
CA LYS A 30 22.12 34.65 0.78
C LYS A 30 20.99 35.66 0.58
N CYS A 31 19.82 35.22 0.12
CA CYS A 31 18.65 36.09 -0.04
C CYS A 31 18.22 36.74 1.27
N LEU A 32 18.28 36.00 2.38
CA LEU A 32 17.90 36.52 3.70
C LEU A 32 18.87 37.58 4.21
N LYS A 33 20.17 37.38 4.02
CA LYS A 33 21.21 38.37 4.40
C LYS A 33 21.15 39.63 3.53
N GLU A 34 20.87 39.46 2.24
CA GLU A 34 20.78 40.57 1.29
C GLU A 34 19.40 41.25 1.27
N TYR A 35 18.44 40.75 2.07
CA TYR A 35 17.03 41.20 2.07
C TYR A 35 16.44 41.26 0.65
N LYS A 36 16.70 40.20 -0.14
CA LYS A 36 16.16 40.06 -1.49
C LYS A 36 15.04 39.02 -1.51
N GLU A 37 14.05 39.26 -2.37
CA GLU A 37 13.02 38.25 -2.60
C GLU A 37 13.63 36.99 -3.22
N PHE A 38 13.18 35.83 -2.73
CA PHE A 38 13.53 34.53 -3.28
C PHE A 38 12.45 34.11 -4.28
N ASN A 39 12.83 33.75 -5.51
CA ASN A 39 11.88 33.21 -6.47
C ASN A 39 11.72 31.70 -6.24
N LEU A 40 10.81 31.34 -5.35
CA LEU A 40 10.56 29.95 -5.00
C LEU A 40 10.07 29.12 -6.19
N ALA A 41 9.26 29.69 -7.09
CA ALA A 41 8.71 28.94 -8.22
C ALA A 41 9.80 28.47 -9.18
N ASP A 42 10.69 29.37 -9.61
CA ASP A 42 11.82 29.04 -10.50
C ASP A 42 12.78 28.06 -9.82
N TYR A 43 12.99 28.23 -8.51
CA TYR A 43 13.87 27.38 -7.74
C TYR A 43 13.33 25.95 -7.61
N GLU A 44 12.03 25.81 -7.33
CA GLU A 44 11.38 24.49 -7.33
C GLU A 44 11.48 23.83 -8.70
N ILE A 45 11.24 24.55 -9.81
CA ILE A 45 11.39 23.98 -11.17
C ILE A 45 12.81 23.46 -11.43
N ALA A 46 13.83 24.11 -10.87
CA ALA A 46 15.23 23.73 -11.07
C ALA A 46 15.70 22.55 -10.20
N HIS A 47 15.07 22.33 -9.04
CA HIS A 47 15.59 21.43 -8.01
C HIS A 47 14.62 20.32 -7.57
N LEU A 48 13.36 20.41 -7.94
CA LEU A 48 12.30 19.48 -7.56
C LEU A 48 11.68 18.80 -8.79
N ASP A 49 11.20 17.57 -8.61
CA ASP A 49 10.32 16.93 -9.57
C ASP A 49 8.94 17.64 -9.55
N ASN A 50 8.20 17.57 -10.66
CA ASN A 50 6.86 18.16 -10.70
C ASN A 50 5.95 17.54 -9.63
N ASP A 51 5.56 18.36 -8.66
CA ASP A 51 4.59 17.99 -7.63
C ASP A 51 3.23 17.65 -8.27
N ILE A 52 2.62 16.56 -7.79
CA ILE A 52 1.42 15.99 -8.39
C ILE A 52 0.13 16.75 -8.03
N LEU A 53 0.17 17.60 -7.01
CA LEU A 53 -0.97 18.35 -6.48
C LEU A 53 -0.82 19.87 -6.66
N PHE A 54 0.36 20.43 -6.48
CA PHE A 54 0.56 21.88 -6.45
C PHE A 54 1.57 22.38 -7.48
N PRO A 55 1.28 23.52 -8.13
CA PRO A 55 2.24 24.12 -9.04
C PRO A 55 3.44 24.70 -8.28
N PRO A 56 4.57 24.95 -8.99
CA PRO A 56 5.74 25.60 -8.40
C PRO A 56 5.41 26.94 -7.72
N GLY A 57 6.04 27.20 -6.57
CA GLY A 57 5.88 28.40 -5.75
C GLY A 57 4.60 28.47 -4.92
N ASP A 58 3.70 27.50 -5.05
CA ASP A 58 2.39 27.51 -4.39
C ASP A 58 2.17 26.23 -3.56
N ILE A 59 1.59 26.40 -2.37
CA ILE A 59 0.89 25.34 -1.62
C ILE A 59 -0.41 25.99 -1.14
N LYS A 60 -1.52 25.67 -1.83
CA LYS A 60 -2.80 26.35 -1.61
C LYS A 60 -3.52 25.98 -0.31
N ILE A 61 -3.19 24.84 0.31
CA ILE A 61 -3.92 24.31 1.47
C ILE A 61 -3.49 25.06 2.75
N GLY A 62 -3.94 26.29 2.96
CA GLY A 62 -3.89 27.00 4.26
C GLY A 62 -2.53 27.08 4.98
N VAL A 63 -1.45 26.63 4.35
CA VAL A 63 -0.09 26.60 4.89
C VAL A 63 0.42 28.03 4.98
N ARG A 64 0.17 28.82 3.93
CA ARG A 64 0.38 30.27 3.94
C ARG A 64 -0.90 30.98 4.38
N ASP A 65 -0.81 31.90 5.33
CA ASP A 65 -1.95 32.72 5.71
C ASP A 65 -2.15 33.85 4.69
N ALA A 66 -3.23 33.76 3.92
CA ALA A 66 -3.57 34.73 2.88
C ALA A 66 -3.73 36.15 3.43
N ARG A 67 -3.94 36.32 4.75
CA ARG A 67 -4.04 37.62 5.43
C ARG A 67 -2.70 38.17 5.91
N THR A 68 -1.65 37.34 5.99
CA THR A 68 -0.30 37.73 6.45
C THR A 68 0.69 37.96 5.31
N THR A 69 0.27 37.77 4.05
CA THR A 69 1.00 38.20 2.84
C THR A 69 1.12 39.74 2.72
N SER A 70 1.25 40.46 3.83
CA SER A 70 1.71 41.83 3.82
C SER A 70 3.16 41.85 3.36
N LYS A 71 3.41 42.55 2.24
CA LYS A 71 4.69 42.74 1.54
C LYS A 71 5.88 43.24 2.38
N SER A 72 5.76 43.38 3.71
CA SER A 72 6.74 44.11 4.53
C SER A 72 7.78 43.23 5.27
N ASN A 73 7.60 41.91 5.38
CA ASN A 73 8.53 41.06 6.14
C ASN A 73 9.24 40.01 5.27
N ILE A 74 10.36 40.42 4.67
CA ILE A 74 11.22 39.57 3.82
C ILE A 74 11.74 38.35 4.59
N SER A 75 12.09 38.49 5.87
CA SER A 75 12.57 37.35 6.67
C SER A 75 11.49 36.29 6.86
N LYS A 76 10.25 36.71 7.14
CA LYS A 76 9.09 35.82 7.22
C LYS A 76 8.86 35.10 5.89
N LYS A 77 8.92 35.84 4.77
CA LYS A 77 8.77 35.27 3.43
C LYS A 77 9.82 34.20 3.14
N ILE A 78 11.10 34.46 3.39
CA ILE A 78 12.18 33.50 3.10
C ILE A 78 12.13 32.28 4.04
N LEU A 79 11.80 32.48 5.32
CA LEU A 79 11.57 31.36 6.25
C LEU A 79 10.40 30.48 5.78
N MET A 80 9.35 31.11 5.26
CA MET A 80 8.22 30.37 4.68
C MET A 80 8.61 29.68 3.38
N ASP A 81 9.44 30.29 2.54
CA ASP A 81 9.87 29.72 1.26
C ASP A 81 10.73 28.47 1.46
N ILE A 82 11.68 28.48 2.41
CA ILE A 82 12.45 27.27 2.74
C ILE A 82 11.58 26.18 3.39
N ALA A 83 10.58 26.56 4.20
CA ALA A 83 9.64 25.62 4.78
C ALA A 83 8.79 24.95 3.67
N VAL A 84 8.23 25.73 2.74
CA VAL A 84 7.48 25.19 1.60
C VAL A 84 8.36 24.29 0.73
N PHE A 85 9.58 24.73 0.41
CA PHE A 85 10.52 23.93 -0.37
C PHE A 85 10.80 22.56 0.29
N THR A 86 11.05 22.56 1.61
CA THR A 86 11.28 21.30 2.36
C THR A 86 10.02 20.43 2.48
N MET A 87 8.82 21.03 2.59
CA MET A 87 7.55 20.28 2.54
C MET A 87 7.40 19.56 1.21
N LYS A 88 7.67 20.26 0.09
CA LYS A 88 7.55 19.66 -1.26
C LYS A 88 8.57 18.58 -1.53
N MET A 89 9.82 18.81 -1.13
CA MET A 89 10.86 17.78 -1.19
C MET A 89 10.48 16.55 -0.36
N GLY A 90 9.87 16.75 0.82
CA GLY A 90 9.27 15.67 1.61
C GLY A 90 8.14 14.95 0.88
N GLY A 91 7.26 15.70 0.21
CA GLY A 91 6.19 15.16 -0.62
C GLY A 91 6.68 14.27 -1.76
N GLU A 92 7.75 14.66 -2.46
CA GLU A 92 8.38 13.82 -3.47
C GLU A 92 8.91 12.50 -2.91
N ASN A 93 9.58 12.57 -1.76
CA ASN A 93 10.11 11.37 -1.10
C ASN A 93 8.99 10.41 -0.73
N ILE A 94 7.86 10.93 -0.23
CA ILE A 94 6.68 10.13 0.10
C ILE A 94 6.05 9.54 -1.16
N LYS A 95 5.87 10.35 -2.22
CA LYS A 95 5.36 9.89 -3.51
C LYS A 95 6.15 8.67 -4.01
N ARG A 96 7.49 8.76 -4.02
CA ARG A 96 8.37 7.66 -4.43
C ARG A 96 8.16 6.40 -3.57
N ILE A 97 8.05 6.57 -2.25
CA ILE A 97 7.77 5.46 -1.32
C ILE A 97 6.40 4.82 -1.60
N LEU A 98 5.36 5.63 -1.80
CA LEU A 98 3.99 5.15 -2.07
C LEU A 98 3.91 4.40 -3.40
N GLU A 99 4.54 4.93 -4.46
CA GLU A 99 4.64 4.27 -5.76
C GLU A 99 5.38 2.93 -5.62
N LYS A 100 6.49 2.90 -4.89
CA LYS A 100 7.25 1.68 -4.62
C LYS A 100 6.43 0.63 -3.87
N ILE A 101 5.71 1.01 -2.81
CA ILE A 101 4.82 0.11 -2.07
C ILE A 101 3.77 -0.51 -2.99
N LEU A 102 3.15 0.28 -3.87
CA LEU A 102 2.16 -0.22 -4.82
C LEU A 102 2.76 -1.17 -5.86
N LEU A 103 3.94 -0.84 -6.40
CA LEU A 103 4.65 -1.69 -7.36
C LEU A 103 5.06 -3.02 -6.74
N GLU A 104 5.54 -3.01 -5.49
CA GLU A 104 5.88 -4.22 -4.73
C GLU A 104 4.62 -5.09 -4.50
N LYS A 105 3.49 -4.47 -4.13
CA LYS A 105 2.20 -5.18 -4.00
C LYS A 105 1.77 -5.86 -5.30
N SER A 106 1.78 -5.12 -6.41
CA SER A 106 1.38 -5.64 -7.72
C SER A 106 2.22 -6.84 -8.17
N ARG A 107 3.52 -6.83 -7.86
CA ARG A 107 4.43 -7.95 -8.20
C ARG A 107 4.18 -9.18 -7.33
N ASN A 108 3.94 -9.00 -6.04
CA ASN A 108 3.71 -10.11 -5.12
C ASN A 108 2.37 -10.82 -5.41
N ASP A 109 1.32 -10.09 -5.76
CA ASP A 109 0.03 -10.68 -6.16
C ASP A 109 0.15 -11.48 -7.48
N ALA A 110 1.01 -11.06 -8.42
CA ALA A 110 1.26 -11.76 -9.68
C ALA A 110 2.08 -13.07 -9.53
N THR A 111 2.78 -13.26 -8.40
CA THR A 111 3.62 -14.45 -8.16
C THR A 111 2.88 -15.66 -7.56
N THR A 112 1.55 -15.63 -7.45
CA THR A 112 0.77 -16.83 -7.13
C THR A 112 0.79 -17.79 -8.33
N LYS A 113 1.68 -18.79 -8.28
CA LYS A 113 1.80 -19.83 -9.31
C LYS A 113 0.57 -20.72 -9.31
N ASP A 114 -0.18 -20.72 -10.41
CA ASP A 114 -1.14 -21.78 -10.69
C ASP A 114 -0.41 -23.10 -11.00
N ALA A 115 -1.09 -24.22 -10.72
CA ALA A 115 -0.56 -25.60 -10.78
C ALA A 115 -0.07 -26.07 -12.17
N THR A 116 -0.11 -25.21 -13.20
CA THR A 116 0.27 -25.52 -14.58
C THR A 116 1.54 -24.82 -15.06
N GLY A 117 2.16 -23.94 -14.28
CA GLY A 117 3.49 -23.38 -14.62
C GLY A 117 3.53 -22.49 -15.87
N GLU A 118 2.38 -21.95 -16.31
CA GLU A 118 2.33 -20.88 -17.31
C GLU A 118 2.35 -19.52 -16.62
N ASN A 119 3.27 -18.65 -17.05
CA ASN A 119 3.29 -17.25 -16.62
C ASN A 119 2.01 -16.58 -17.13
N THR A 120 1.10 -16.25 -16.23
CA THR A 120 0.03 -15.30 -16.53
C THR A 120 0.68 -13.97 -16.90
N THR A 121 0.27 -13.43 -18.04
CA THR A 121 0.69 -12.14 -18.57
C THR A 121 0.66 -11.10 -17.46
N GLU A 122 1.77 -10.37 -17.29
CA GLU A 122 1.86 -9.19 -16.42
C GLU A 122 0.58 -8.38 -16.59
N LYS A 123 -0.27 -8.33 -15.56
CA LYS A 123 -1.37 -7.35 -15.54
C LYS A 123 -0.69 -6.00 -15.67
N GLU A 124 -0.93 -5.36 -16.80
CA GLU A 124 -0.42 -4.02 -17.08
C GLU A 124 -0.79 -3.15 -15.89
N ILE A 125 0.23 -2.71 -15.15
CA ILE A 125 0.04 -1.95 -13.91
C ILE A 125 -0.72 -0.68 -14.30
N ASP A 126 -1.95 -0.56 -13.83
CA ASP A 126 -2.79 0.58 -14.13
C ASP A 126 -2.18 1.84 -13.49
N ARG A 127 -1.47 2.60 -14.33
CA ARG A 127 -0.81 3.85 -13.95
C ARG A 127 -1.82 4.89 -13.44
N GLU A 128 -3.07 4.81 -13.87
CA GLU A 128 -4.12 5.72 -13.42
C GLU A 128 -4.53 5.41 -11.98
N LEU A 129 -4.68 4.12 -11.62
CA LEU A 129 -4.93 3.71 -10.24
C LEU A 129 -3.79 4.09 -9.29
N ILE A 130 -2.52 3.93 -9.72
CA ILE A 130 -1.36 4.39 -8.94
C ILE A 130 -1.45 5.90 -8.72
N THR A 131 -1.73 6.65 -9.78
CA THR A 131 -1.83 8.12 -9.74
C THR A 131 -2.92 8.57 -8.77
N ILE A 132 -4.10 7.93 -8.78
CA ILE A 132 -5.21 8.26 -7.88
C ILE A 132 -4.81 7.98 -6.43
N PHE A 133 -4.30 6.78 -6.14
CA PHE A 133 -3.87 6.40 -4.80
C PHE A 133 -2.82 7.37 -4.23
N VAL A 134 -1.80 7.70 -5.03
CA VAL A 134 -0.74 8.64 -4.61
C VAL A 134 -1.34 10.00 -4.33
N LYS A 135 -2.21 10.53 -5.21
CA LYS A 135 -2.85 11.85 -5.01
C LYS A 135 -3.65 11.93 -3.71
N GLU A 136 -4.40 10.90 -3.37
CA GLU A 136 -5.19 10.87 -2.14
C GLU A 136 -4.32 10.97 -0.88
N HIS A 137 -3.24 10.20 -0.82
CA HIS A 137 -2.32 10.21 0.33
C HIS A 137 -1.47 11.48 0.37
N MET A 138 -1.09 12.02 -0.79
CA MET A 138 -0.42 13.32 -0.87
C MET A 138 -1.33 14.45 -0.38
N LEU A 139 -2.65 14.36 -0.61
CA LEU A 139 -3.60 15.35 -0.10
C LEU A 139 -3.66 15.31 1.43
N LEU A 140 -3.65 14.11 2.03
CA LEU A 140 -3.58 13.95 3.48
C LEU A 140 -2.26 14.53 4.02
N PHE A 141 -1.15 14.22 3.37
CA PHE A 141 0.16 14.73 3.75
C PHE A 141 0.20 16.27 3.87
N TYR A 142 -0.27 16.97 2.83
CA TYR A 142 -0.24 18.43 2.83
C TYR A 142 -1.29 19.09 3.73
N LYS A 143 -2.43 18.41 3.99
CA LYS A 143 -3.45 18.92 4.94
C LYS A 143 -2.93 19.05 6.37
N ASP A 144 -1.99 18.21 6.78
CA ASP A 144 -1.40 18.27 8.12
C ASP A 144 -0.42 19.46 8.32
N PHE A 145 -0.18 20.24 7.26
CA PHE A 145 0.52 21.53 7.30
C PHE A 145 -0.41 22.74 7.36
N ASP A 146 -1.72 22.53 7.45
CA ASP A 146 -2.66 23.65 7.55
C ASP A 146 -2.31 24.57 8.73
N HIS A 147 -2.36 25.89 8.50
CA HIS A 147 -1.96 26.95 9.44
C HIS A 147 -0.46 26.98 9.84
N PHE A 148 0.43 26.27 9.14
CA PHE A 148 1.86 26.23 9.49
C PHE A 148 2.51 27.62 9.63
N GLU A 149 2.26 28.54 8.68
CA GLU A 149 2.85 29.89 8.74
C GLU A 149 2.48 30.60 10.04
N LYS A 150 1.21 30.54 10.42
CA LYS A 150 0.68 31.20 11.62
C LYS A 150 1.17 30.54 12.90
N GLN A 151 1.32 29.22 12.90
CA GLN A 151 1.67 28.45 14.08
C GLN A 151 3.17 28.47 14.40
N HIS A 152 4.02 28.58 13.38
CA HIS A 152 5.44 28.30 13.56
C HIS A 152 6.38 29.42 13.10
N ILE A 153 6.10 30.08 11.96
CA ILE A 153 7.10 30.94 11.33
C ILE A 153 7.42 32.18 12.18
N ASP A 154 6.44 32.72 12.90
CA ASP A 154 6.62 33.95 13.70
C ASP A 154 7.64 33.79 14.85
N ASP A 155 7.79 32.57 15.40
CA ASP A 155 8.79 32.27 16.43
C ASP A 155 10.21 32.38 15.86
N PHE A 156 10.45 31.82 14.68
CA PHE A 156 11.74 31.89 13.98
C PHE A 156 12.06 33.30 13.50
N VAL A 157 11.04 34.06 13.03
CA VAL A 157 11.20 35.48 12.71
C VAL A 157 11.66 36.27 13.93
N THR A 158 11.07 35.98 15.09
CA THR A 158 11.41 36.65 16.36
C THR A 158 12.84 36.31 16.79
N ALA A 159 13.22 35.03 16.72
CA ALA A 159 14.59 34.58 17.03
C ALA A 159 15.64 35.29 16.14
N ILE A 160 15.41 35.35 14.82
CA ILE A 160 16.32 36.05 13.90
C ILE A 160 16.45 37.54 14.25
N LYS A 161 15.33 38.22 14.56
CA LYS A 161 15.35 39.65 14.96
C LYS A 161 16.16 39.86 16.24
N ASN A 162 16.07 38.94 17.18
CA ASN A 162 16.82 38.98 18.44
C ASN A 162 18.27 38.52 18.30
N LYS A 163 18.68 38.04 17.11
CA LYS A 163 19.98 37.39 16.87
C LYS A 163 20.20 36.16 17.75
N GLU A 164 19.11 35.48 18.03
CA GLU A 164 19.04 34.24 18.82
C GLU A 164 18.64 33.08 17.91
N ARG A 165 18.68 31.88 18.47
CA ARG A 165 18.19 30.67 17.82
C ARG A 165 17.00 30.12 18.60
N VAL A 166 16.04 29.58 17.87
CA VAL A 166 15.01 28.73 18.47
C VAL A 166 15.69 27.52 19.11
N ASN A 167 15.34 27.21 20.36
CA ASN A 167 15.79 25.95 20.97
C ASN A 167 15.00 24.81 20.33
N LEU A 168 15.57 24.23 19.27
CA LEU A 168 14.91 23.22 18.46
C LEU A 168 14.50 21.97 19.26
N VAL A 169 15.23 21.61 20.32
CA VAL A 169 14.84 20.47 21.18
C VAL A 169 13.52 20.74 21.88
N ASN A 170 13.38 21.91 22.52
CA ASN A 170 12.16 22.30 23.21
C ASN A 170 11.03 22.50 22.21
N TYR A 171 11.32 23.18 21.10
CA TYR A 171 10.35 23.49 20.07
C TYR A 171 9.74 22.22 19.45
N GLU A 172 10.57 21.24 19.09
CA GLU A 172 10.09 19.96 18.59
C GLU A 172 9.28 19.21 19.66
N THR A 173 9.67 19.27 20.93
CA THR A 173 8.95 18.63 22.04
C THR A 173 7.54 19.19 22.21
N GLU A 174 7.36 20.49 22.02
CA GLU A 174 6.06 21.17 22.14
C GLU A 174 5.15 20.95 20.93
N HIS A 175 5.72 20.70 19.74
CA HIS A 175 4.97 20.78 18.49
C HIS A 175 4.92 19.51 17.64
N LEU A 176 5.77 18.51 17.90
CA LEU A 176 5.82 17.28 17.12
C LEU A 176 5.69 16.04 18.03
N ASP A 177 5.16 14.96 17.47
CA ASP A 177 5.23 13.63 18.09
C ASP A 177 6.68 13.12 18.13
N GLU A 178 6.95 12.08 18.92
CA GLU A 178 8.28 11.47 18.98
C GLU A 178 8.62 10.76 17.65
N ASP A 179 9.80 11.04 17.12
CA ASP A 179 10.29 10.43 15.88
C ASP A 179 11.06 9.14 16.17
N LEU A 180 10.74 8.08 15.42
CA LEU A 180 11.30 6.74 15.61
C LEU A 180 12.79 6.64 15.28
N LEU A 181 13.32 7.50 14.41
CA LEU A 181 14.67 7.41 13.87
C LEU A 181 15.58 8.56 14.35
N ILE A 182 15.01 9.74 14.59
CA ILE A 182 15.77 10.97 14.81
C ILE A 182 15.40 11.62 16.14
N ARG A 183 16.41 11.72 17.02
CA ARG A 183 16.24 12.40 18.31
C ARG A 183 15.92 13.89 18.14
N ARG A 184 15.27 14.45 19.17
CA ARG A 184 14.97 15.89 19.26
C ARG A 184 16.21 16.76 19.05
N GLY A 185 16.05 17.88 18.33
CA GLY A 185 17.12 18.85 18.02
C GLY A 185 18.24 18.34 17.13
N ARG A 186 18.15 17.11 16.60
CA ARG A 186 19.09 16.55 15.63
C ARG A 186 18.51 16.60 14.22
N THR A 187 19.36 16.79 13.22
CA THR A 187 18.98 16.64 11.81
C THR A 187 19.28 15.21 11.34
N PRO A 188 18.65 14.74 10.25
CA PRO A 188 19.03 13.49 9.61
C PRO A 188 20.50 13.52 9.15
N GLN A 189 21.10 12.34 9.04
CA GLN A 189 22.50 12.23 8.62
C GLN A 189 22.68 12.80 7.21
N GLY A 190 23.69 13.66 7.05
CA GLY A 190 24.03 14.25 5.75
C GLY A 190 23.17 15.44 5.33
N VAL A 191 22.15 15.81 6.12
CA VAL A 191 21.35 17.02 5.88
C VAL A 191 22.14 18.27 6.29
N ARG A 192 22.74 18.24 7.48
CA ARG A 192 23.65 19.28 7.99
C ARG A 192 25.10 18.83 7.79
N ASP A 193 25.93 19.75 7.32
CA ASP A 193 27.37 19.58 7.16
C ASP A 193 28.03 19.37 8.54
N LYS A 194 28.76 18.26 8.67
CA LYS A 194 29.40 17.86 9.93
C LYS A 194 30.58 18.75 10.31
N GLU A 195 31.15 19.49 9.36
CA GLU A 195 32.33 20.34 9.59
C GLU A 195 31.95 21.74 10.11
N LYS A 196 30.68 22.14 9.97
CA LYS A 196 30.22 23.47 10.40
C LYS A 196 29.87 23.50 11.89
N LYS A 197 30.44 24.48 12.59
CA LYS A 197 30.10 24.79 13.99
C LYS A 197 28.80 25.58 14.04
N MET A 198 27.83 25.07 14.80
CA MET A 198 26.59 25.78 15.12
C MET A 198 26.88 27.04 15.94
N GLY A 199 26.12 28.10 15.71
CA GLY A 199 26.24 29.41 16.37
C GLY A 199 27.16 30.40 15.67
N VAL A 200 27.85 30.00 14.59
CA VAL A 200 28.72 30.90 13.81
C VAL A 200 27.91 31.82 12.90
N ASP A 201 26.80 31.31 12.35
CA ASP A 201 25.92 32.06 11.46
C ASP A 201 24.47 31.84 11.89
N VAL A 202 24.01 32.70 12.80
CA VAL A 202 22.68 32.59 13.43
C VAL A 202 21.56 32.60 12.40
N ILE A 203 21.73 33.29 11.26
CA ILE A 203 20.73 33.32 10.19
C ILE A 203 20.64 31.94 9.52
N LYS A 204 21.79 31.38 9.12
CA LYS A 204 21.84 30.02 8.54
C LYS A 204 21.32 28.98 9.52
N ASP A 205 21.68 29.11 10.79
CA ASP A 205 21.23 28.17 11.80
C ASP A 205 19.71 28.20 11.98
N ASN A 206 19.08 29.38 12.02
CA ASN A 206 17.62 29.47 12.08
C ASN A 206 16.94 28.92 10.81
N LEU A 207 17.50 29.17 9.63
CA LEU A 207 17.01 28.58 8.37
C LEU A 207 17.13 27.04 8.39
N MET A 208 18.22 26.51 8.92
CA MET A 208 18.42 25.07 9.03
C MET A 208 17.51 24.47 10.12
N ASP A 209 17.24 25.20 11.20
CA ASP A 209 16.36 24.74 12.27
C ASP A 209 14.89 24.69 11.80
N ILE A 210 14.41 25.66 11.02
CA ILE A 210 13.05 25.59 10.43
C ILE A 210 12.97 24.46 9.39
N ALA A 211 14.01 24.27 8.57
CA ALA A 211 14.07 23.17 7.62
C ALA A 211 14.03 21.81 8.35
N ALA A 212 14.84 21.64 9.38
CA ALA A 212 14.88 20.44 10.20
C ALA A 212 13.53 20.13 10.87
N PHE A 213 12.90 21.16 11.45
CA PHE A 213 11.57 21.05 12.03
C PHE A 213 10.54 20.59 11.00
N THR A 214 10.54 21.21 9.82
CA THR A 214 9.62 20.89 8.73
C THR A 214 9.82 19.46 8.21
N ILE A 215 11.08 19.05 8.00
CA ILE A 215 11.44 17.69 7.59
C ILE A 215 10.90 16.64 8.56
N LYS A 216 10.99 16.89 9.87
CA LYS A 216 10.48 15.99 10.90
C LYS A 216 8.96 16.01 11.04
N LYS A 217 8.33 17.18 10.90
CA LYS A 217 6.86 17.26 10.85
C LYS A 217 6.33 16.43 9.69
N SER A 218 6.93 16.58 8.51
CA SER A 218 6.66 15.75 7.35
C SER A 218 6.86 14.26 7.65
N ALA A 219 7.97 13.88 8.31
CA ALA A 219 8.24 12.49 8.68
C ALA A 219 7.18 11.88 9.61
N ALA A 220 6.69 12.65 10.59
CA ALA A 220 5.63 12.20 11.50
C ALA A 220 4.32 11.94 10.73
N ILE A 221 3.98 12.80 9.77
CA ILE A 221 2.82 12.63 8.89
C ILE A 221 3.01 11.39 7.99
N THR A 222 4.19 11.23 7.39
CA THR A 222 4.55 10.04 6.60
C THR A 222 4.37 8.77 7.41
N THR A 223 4.85 8.75 8.65
CA THR A 223 4.75 7.60 9.54
C THR A 223 3.29 7.21 9.76
N LYS A 224 2.41 8.18 9.99
CA LYS A 224 0.96 7.96 10.13
C LYS A 224 0.36 7.34 8.87
N ILE A 225 0.68 7.91 7.70
CA ILE A 225 0.23 7.39 6.39
C ILE A 225 0.69 5.93 6.19
N LEU A 226 1.96 5.64 6.42
CA LEU A 226 2.52 4.30 6.24
C LEU A 226 1.95 3.28 7.21
N ILE A 227 1.72 3.68 8.46
CA ILE A 227 1.06 2.84 9.46
C ILE A 227 -0.37 2.51 9.01
N SER A 228 -1.15 3.49 8.58
CA SER A 228 -2.52 3.26 8.06
C SER A 228 -2.53 2.28 6.89
N LEU A 229 -1.63 2.45 5.91
CA LEU A 229 -1.47 1.51 4.79
C LEU A 229 -1.06 0.10 5.25
N GLY A 230 -0.31 0.04 6.35
CA GLY A 230 0.10 -1.19 6.99
C GLY A 230 -1.01 -1.91 7.74
N TYR A 231 -2.01 -1.21 8.28
CA TYR A 231 -3.16 -1.77 8.97
C TYR A 231 -4.20 -2.31 7.98
N ASP A 232 -4.49 -1.57 6.91
CA ASP A 232 -5.38 -2.03 5.83
C ASP A 232 -4.90 -3.35 5.18
N HIS A 233 -3.58 -3.59 5.23
CA HIS A 233 -2.98 -4.84 4.77
C HIS A 233 -3.25 -6.03 5.71
N PHE A 234 -3.28 -5.81 7.03
CA PHE A 234 -3.53 -6.89 8.00
C PHE A 234 -4.98 -7.38 7.97
N GLU A 235 -5.96 -6.48 7.83
CA GLU A 235 -7.37 -6.87 7.69
C GLU A 235 -7.63 -7.65 6.39
N ASN A 236 -6.99 -7.23 5.28
CA ASN A 236 -7.09 -7.94 4.00
C ASN A 236 -6.40 -9.32 4.03
N LEU A 237 -5.32 -9.49 4.80
CA LEU A 237 -4.68 -10.81 4.95
C LEU A 237 -5.58 -11.78 5.72
N GLN A 238 -6.16 -11.33 6.85
CA GLN A 238 -7.05 -12.17 7.65
C GLN A 238 -8.29 -12.63 6.88
N THR A 239 -8.86 -11.75 6.06
CA THR A 239 -10.01 -12.09 5.21
C THR A 239 -9.63 -13.06 4.08
N LYS A 240 -8.45 -12.90 3.46
CA LYS A 240 -7.92 -13.86 2.48
C LYS A 240 -7.64 -15.23 3.12
N ASP A 241 -7.02 -15.29 4.29
CA ASP A 241 -6.71 -16.54 5.00
C ASP A 241 -8.00 -17.28 5.40
N ALA A 242 -9.02 -16.56 5.87
CA ALA A 242 -10.33 -17.13 6.15
C ALA A 242 -10.98 -17.73 4.89
N ALA A 243 -10.90 -17.04 3.76
CA ALA A 243 -11.43 -17.54 2.48
C ALA A 243 -10.68 -18.78 1.98
N VAL A 244 -9.35 -18.82 2.13
CA VAL A 244 -8.52 -19.98 1.77
C VAL A 244 -8.88 -21.20 2.61
N GLU A 245 -9.10 -21.05 3.92
CA GLU A 245 -9.48 -22.18 4.77
C GLU A 245 -10.89 -22.71 4.44
N GLU A 246 -11.84 -21.83 4.08
CA GLU A 246 -13.16 -22.25 3.58
C GLU A 246 -13.07 -22.99 2.23
N LEU A 247 -12.21 -22.54 1.32
CA LEU A 247 -11.95 -23.25 0.07
C LEU A 247 -11.34 -24.64 0.32
N ARG A 248 -10.43 -24.75 1.29
CA ARG A 248 -9.82 -26.03 1.69
C ARG A 248 -10.87 -27.02 2.20
N LYS A 249 -11.75 -26.57 3.10
CA LYS A 249 -12.89 -27.39 3.59
C LYS A 249 -13.81 -27.83 2.46
N THR A 250 -14.07 -26.95 1.50
CA THR A 250 -14.95 -27.26 0.35
C THR A 250 -14.30 -28.28 -0.59
N LYS A 251 -13.00 -28.16 -0.83
CA LYS A 251 -12.22 -29.13 -1.60
C LYS A 251 -12.21 -30.53 -0.95
N ASP A 252 -12.02 -30.60 0.36
CA ASP A 252 -12.03 -31.87 1.08
C ASP A 252 -13.41 -32.56 1.03
N LYS A 253 -14.49 -31.78 1.16
CA LYS A 253 -15.87 -32.28 0.97
C LYS A 253 -16.09 -32.80 -0.46
N LEU A 254 -15.61 -32.08 -1.47
CA LEU A 254 -15.73 -32.50 -2.87
C LEU A 254 -14.99 -33.82 -3.13
N ASN A 255 -13.77 -33.97 -2.61
CA ASN A 255 -13.01 -35.22 -2.74
C ASN A 255 -13.73 -36.40 -2.08
N SER A 256 -14.35 -36.19 -0.91
CA SER A 256 -15.16 -37.21 -0.24
C SER A 256 -16.39 -37.62 -1.08
N LEU A 257 -17.09 -36.65 -1.68
CA LEU A 257 -18.21 -36.90 -2.58
C LEU A 257 -17.80 -37.66 -3.84
N ILE A 258 -16.65 -37.32 -4.44
CA ILE A 258 -16.12 -38.03 -5.61
C ILE A 258 -15.81 -39.49 -5.27
N ALA A 259 -15.19 -39.75 -4.11
CA ALA A 259 -14.92 -41.11 -3.65
C ALA A 259 -16.21 -41.91 -3.47
N LYS A 260 -17.22 -41.31 -2.83
CA LYS A 260 -18.53 -41.94 -2.64
C LYS A 260 -19.23 -42.22 -3.97
N HIS A 261 -19.23 -41.27 -4.90
CA HIS A 261 -19.82 -41.45 -6.22
C HIS A 261 -19.15 -42.60 -6.99
N LYS A 262 -17.83 -42.77 -6.86
CA LYS A 262 -17.12 -43.89 -7.47
C LYS A 262 -17.58 -45.24 -6.89
N GLU A 263 -17.73 -45.32 -5.57
CA GLU A 263 -18.23 -46.52 -4.89
C GLU A 263 -19.67 -46.84 -5.27
N ASP A 264 -20.54 -45.82 -5.35
CA ASP A 264 -21.94 -45.99 -5.77
C ASP A 264 -22.03 -46.43 -7.25
N LYS A 265 -21.13 -45.93 -8.13
CA LYS A 265 -21.05 -46.37 -9.52
C LYS A 265 -20.64 -47.84 -9.65
N GLU A 266 -19.64 -48.29 -8.90
CA GLU A 266 -19.23 -49.70 -8.88
C GLU A 266 -20.38 -50.60 -8.41
N LYS A 267 -21.14 -50.20 -7.39
CA LYS A 267 -22.34 -50.92 -6.93
C LYS A 267 -23.43 -51.00 -8.00
N ILE A 268 -23.67 -49.92 -8.74
CA ILE A 268 -24.66 -49.90 -9.84
C ILE A 268 -24.24 -50.88 -10.95
N ASP A 269 -22.97 -50.85 -11.35
CA ASP A 269 -22.46 -51.73 -12.41
C ASP A 269 -22.59 -53.21 -12.03
N ASP A 270 -22.41 -53.55 -10.75
CA ASP A 270 -22.58 -54.93 -10.27
C ASP A 270 -24.06 -55.34 -10.21
N LEU A 271 -24.94 -54.46 -9.73
CA LEU A 271 -26.39 -54.70 -9.74
C LEU A 271 -26.95 -54.87 -11.17
N GLU A 272 -26.43 -54.15 -12.15
CA GLU A 272 -26.82 -54.32 -13.56
C GLU A 272 -26.42 -55.69 -14.11
N LYS A 273 -25.23 -56.20 -13.78
CA LYS A 273 -24.80 -57.55 -14.16
C LYS A 273 -25.71 -58.61 -13.53
N GLU A 274 -26.01 -58.50 -12.23
CA GLU A 274 -26.90 -59.42 -11.53
C GLU A 274 -28.30 -59.42 -12.14
N LYS A 275 -28.85 -58.24 -12.44
CA LYS A 275 -30.16 -58.09 -13.10
C LYS A 275 -30.18 -58.81 -14.45
N LYS A 276 -29.15 -58.64 -15.28
CA LYS A 276 -29.06 -59.30 -16.59
C LYS A 276 -29.05 -60.83 -16.45
N ILE A 277 -28.29 -61.37 -15.50
CA ILE A 277 -28.25 -62.81 -15.22
C ILE A 277 -29.62 -63.33 -14.78
N ALA A 278 -30.32 -62.59 -13.91
CA ALA A 278 -31.66 -62.96 -13.45
C ALA A 278 -32.68 -62.96 -14.61
N GLU A 279 -32.63 -61.95 -15.50
CA GLU A 279 -33.49 -61.86 -16.68
C GLU A 279 -33.27 -63.00 -17.68
N GLU A 280 -32.02 -63.42 -17.91
CA GLU A 280 -31.71 -64.58 -18.75
C GLU A 280 -32.25 -65.88 -18.13
N ARG A 281 -32.15 -66.03 -16.81
CA ARG A 281 -32.63 -67.21 -16.09
C ARG A 281 -34.16 -67.32 -16.11
N ILE A 282 -34.87 -66.20 -15.94
CA ILE A 282 -36.34 -66.15 -16.09
C ILE A 282 -36.74 -66.59 -17.50
N ARG A 283 -36.10 -66.05 -18.55
CA ARG A 283 -36.37 -66.44 -19.94
C ARG A 283 -36.17 -67.93 -20.20
N SER A 284 -35.11 -68.52 -19.64
CA SER A 284 -34.85 -69.95 -19.74
C SER A 284 -35.97 -70.78 -19.10
N LEU A 285 -36.38 -70.41 -17.88
CA LEU A 285 -37.45 -71.08 -17.16
C LEU A 285 -38.80 -70.94 -17.87
N GLU A 286 -39.13 -69.77 -18.41
CA GLU A 286 -40.34 -69.55 -19.22
C GLU A 286 -40.37 -70.47 -20.44
N ASN A 287 -39.25 -70.61 -21.14
CA ASN A 287 -39.12 -71.51 -22.29
C ASN A 287 -39.27 -72.99 -21.89
N GLU A 288 -38.72 -73.41 -20.75
CA GLU A 288 -38.89 -74.77 -20.21
C GLU A 288 -40.35 -75.05 -19.85
N VAL A 289 -41.03 -74.11 -19.19
CA VAL A 289 -42.46 -74.23 -18.84
C VAL A 289 -43.32 -74.37 -20.10
N ILE A 290 -43.02 -73.61 -21.17
CA ILE A 290 -43.72 -73.74 -22.46
C ILE A 290 -43.53 -75.16 -23.03
N LYS A 291 -42.29 -75.67 -23.09
CA LYS A 291 -42.01 -77.02 -23.57
C LYS A 291 -42.73 -78.10 -22.76
N LEU A 292 -42.76 -77.96 -21.43
CA LEU A 292 -43.47 -78.88 -20.55
C LEU A 292 -44.97 -78.89 -20.85
N LYS A 293 -45.61 -77.71 -20.93
CA LYS A 293 -47.04 -77.59 -21.31
C LYS A 293 -47.35 -78.21 -22.67
N GLU A 294 -46.47 -78.05 -23.66
CA GLU A 294 -46.64 -78.68 -24.98
C GLU A 294 -46.52 -80.20 -24.94
N SER A 295 -45.55 -80.73 -24.18
CA SER A 295 -45.38 -82.17 -24.02
C SER A 295 -46.54 -82.82 -23.26
N GLU A 296 -47.09 -82.14 -22.26
CA GLU A 296 -48.27 -82.56 -21.50
C GLU A 296 -49.52 -82.58 -22.39
N LYS A 297 -49.74 -81.54 -23.22
CA LYS A 297 -50.79 -81.54 -24.25
C LYS A 297 -50.65 -82.71 -25.23
N LYS A 298 -49.44 -83.03 -25.68
CA LYS A 298 -49.18 -84.18 -26.57
C LYS A 298 -49.46 -85.52 -25.89
N LYS A 299 -49.24 -85.63 -24.58
CA LYS A 299 -49.53 -86.83 -23.77
C LYS A 299 -51.03 -87.06 -23.61
N ILE A 300 -51.78 -86.03 -23.24
CA ILE A 300 -53.26 -86.05 -23.13
C ILE A 300 -53.91 -86.42 -24.48
N THR A 301 -53.36 -85.90 -25.58
CA THR A 301 -53.88 -86.20 -26.92
C THR A 301 -53.65 -87.68 -27.29
N ARG A 302 -52.51 -88.27 -26.94
CA ARG A 302 -52.20 -89.69 -27.17
C ARG A 302 -53.05 -90.64 -26.30
N GLU A 303 -53.30 -90.30 -25.05
CA GLU A 303 -54.16 -91.12 -24.17
C GLU A 303 -55.61 -91.15 -24.66
N ASN A 304 -56.12 -90.04 -25.19
CA ASN A 304 -57.46 -89.97 -25.79
C ASN A 304 -57.59 -90.70 -27.15
N THR A 305 -56.47 -91.00 -27.82
CA THR A 305 -56.50 -91.75 -29.11
C THR A 305 -56.47 -93.27 -28.92
N ILE A 306 -56.11 -93.76 -27.73
CA ILE A 306 -55.98 -95.20 -27.42
C ILE A 306 -57.25 -95.77 -26.76
N SER A 307 -58.17 -94.92 -26.28
CA SER A 307 -59.43 -95.34 -25.63
C SER A 307 -60.69 -95.23 -26.53
N ARG A 308 -60.57 -95.51 -27.83
CA ARG A 308 -61.71 -95.66 -28.76
C ARG A 308 -61.59 -96.98 -29.52
#